data_AF-A0A828Z854-F1
#
_entry.id   AF-A0A828Z854-F1
#
_cell.length_a   1.000
_cell.length_b   1.000
_cell.length_c   1.000
_cell.angle_alpha   90.00
_cell.angle_beta   90.00
_cell.angle_gamma   90.00
#
_symmetry.space_group_name_H-M   'P 1'
#
loop_
_entity.id
_entity.type
_entity.pdbx_description
1 polymer ?
#
loop_
_entity_poly.entity_id
_entity_poly.type
_entity_poly.pdbx_seq_one_letter_code
_entity_poly.pdbx_strand_id
1 'polypeptide(L)'
;MKSVETWFSEYSESHQNPVNKNIHWICVPLIYFTVIGLFWSIPVPALLQSVPYLNFATIALVLSLAFYVQLSPMLALGMLILSSLMIYLIVLLQGTVFPIIFGAYSYGILELSITIFILAWIGQFIGHKIEGKKPSFFKDLQFLLIGPIWLLGFIYQKLKIAY
;
A
#
# COMPACT_ATOMS: atom_id res chain seq x y z
N MET A 1 11.68 -9.98 -15.95
CA MET A 1 11.29 -9.74 -14.54
C MET A 1 11.58 -11.00 -13.74
N LYS A 2 11.89 -10.89 -12.44
CA LYS A 2 11.91 -12.05 -11.54
C LYS A 2 10.50 -12.63 -11.45
N SER A 3 10.37 -13.94 -11.23
CA SER A 3 9.07 -14.57 -10.98
C SER A 3 8.50 -14.15 -9.62
N VAL A 4 7.19 -14.36 -9.42
CA VAL A 4 6.53 -14.10 -8.12
C VAL A 4 7.18 -14.91 -7.00
N GLU A 5 7.49 -16.18 -7.24
CA GLU A 5 8.12 -17.07 -6.26
C GLU A 5 9.51 -16.57 -5.87
N THR A 6 10.27 -16.07 -6.85
CA THR A 6 11.59 -15.49 -6.60
C THR A 6 11.47 -14.24 -5.72
N TRP A 7 10.56 -13.32 -6.06
CA TRP A 7 10.31 -12.12 -5.25
C TRP A 7 9.86 -12.46 -3.84
N PHE A 8 8.96 -13.42 -3.69
CA PHE A 8 8.41 -13.81 -2.39
C PHE A 8 9.45 -14.54 -1.54
N SER A 9 10.28 -15.39 -2.16
CA SER A 9 11.39 -16.05 -1.48
C SER A 9 12.38 -15.02 -0.93
N GLU A 10 12.87 -14.12 -1.78
CA GLU A 10 13.81 -13.06 -1.38
C GLU A 10 13.21 -12.12 -0.33
N TYR A 11 11.94 -11.73 -0.46
CA TYR A 11 11.26 -10.90 0.54
C TYR A 11 11.12 -11.65 1.87
N SER A 12 10.81 -12.94 1.83
CA SER A 12 10.65 -13.75 3.05
C SER A 12 11.96 -13.91 3.82
N GLU A 13 13.13 -13.82 3.19
CA GLU A 13 14.42 -13.92 3.89
C GLU A 13 14.55 -12.93 5.06
N SER A 14 13.99 -11.72 4.93
CA SER A 14 14.00 -10.68 5.97
C SER A 14 12.73 -10.60 6.80
N HIS A 15 11.86 -11.62 6.70
CA HIS A 15 10.60 -11.71 7.43
C HIS A 15 10.36 -13.16 7.84
N GLN A 16 11.12 -13.66 8.83
CA GLN A 16 10.93 -14.99 9.40
C GLN A 16 10.30 -14.92 10.79
N ASN A 17 10.62 -13.88 11.58
CA ASN A 17 10.11 -13.73 12.95
C ASN A 17 8.59 -13.47 12.94
N PRO A 18 7.78 -14.25 13.71
CA PRO A 18 6.32 -14.11 13.72
C PRO A 18 5.84 -12.73 14.21
N VAL A 19 6.56 -12.10 15.15
CA VAL A 19 6.24 -10.75 15.63
C VAL A 19 6.46 -9.74 14.51
N ASN A 20 7.59 -9.83 13.79
CA ASN A 20 7.87 -8.96 12.66
C ASN A 20 6.81 -9.13 11.55
N LYS A 21 6.42 -10.38 11.24
CA LYS A 21 5.35 -10.67 10.28
C LYS A 21 4.01 -10.05 10.70
N ASN A 22 3.63 -10.18 11.98
CA ASN A 22 2.39 -9.60 12.49
C ASN A 22 2.38 -8.07 12.43
N ILE A 23 3.51 -7.44 12.72
CA ILE A 23 3.68 -5.99 12.54
C ILE A 23 3.48 -5.63 11.06
N HIS A 24 4.05 -6.39 10.13
CA HIS A 24 3.89 -6.16 8.69
C HIS A 24 2.44 -6.31 8.22
N TRP A 25 1.69 -7.28 8.75
CA TRP A 25 0.26 -7.44 8.48
C TRP A 25 -0.58 -6.21 8.81
N ILE A 26 -0.13 -5.38 9.76
CA ILE A 26 -0.80 -4.13 10.14
C ILE A 26 -0.18 -2.95 9.38
N CYS A 27 1.14 -2.80 9.41
CA CYS A 27 1.83 -1.63 8.90
C CYS A 27 1.84 -1.58 7.37
N VAL A 28 1.97 -2.70 6.65
CA VAL A 28 2.02 -2.69 5.17
C VAL A 28 0.69 -2.17 4.58
N PRO A 29 -0.51 -2.65 4.97
CA PRO A 29 -1.76 -2.09 4.47
C PRO A 29 -1.93 -0.60 4.82
N LEU A 30 -1.51 -0.17 6.01
CA LEU A 30 -1.58 1.24 6.41
C LEU A 30 -0.60 2.11 5.61
N ILE A 31 0.63 1.66 5.38
CA ILE A 31 1.59 2.35 4.50
C ILE A 31 1.03 2.42 3.09
N TYR A 32 0.46 1.33 2.58
CA TYR A 32 -0.15 1.31 1.25
C TYR A 32 -1.30 2.33 1.12
N PHE A 33 -2.24 2.33 2.06
CA PHE A 33 -3.33 3.31 2.13
C PHE A 33 -2.81 4.75 2.18
N THR A 34 -1.84 5.02 3.06
CA THR A 34 -1.31 6.38 3.23
C THR A 34 -0.48 6.85 2.06
N VAL A 35 0.26 5.98 1.37
CA VAL A 35 0.93 6.34 0.11
C VAL A 35 -0.10 6.78 -0.92
N ILE A 36 -1.20 6.04 -1.11
CA ILE A 36 -2.29 6.45 -2.00
C ILE A 36 -2.85 7.81 -1.55
N GLY A 37 -3.11 8.01 -0.26
CA GLY A 37 -3.61 9.27 0.29
C GLY A 37 -2.66 10.47 0.10
N LEU A 38 -1.35 10.25 0.23
CA LEU A 38 -0.32 11.26 -0.04
C LEU A 38 -0.35 11.68 -1.51
N PHE A 39 -0.33 10.71 -2.44
CA PHE A 39 -0.44 11.01 -3.88
C PHE A 39 -1.78 11.63 -4.26
N TRP A 40 -2.86 11.26 -3.56
CA TRP A 40 -4.21 11.81 -3.76
C TRP A 40 -4.27 13.29 -3.39
N SER A 41 -3.48 13.70 -2.40
CA SER A 41 -3.44 15.07 -1.89
C SER A 41 -2.54 16.01 -2.72
N ILE A 42 -1.84 15.49 -3.74
CA ILE A 42 -1.00 16.31 -4.62
C ILE A 42 -1.90 17.12 -5.58
N PRO A 43 -1.79 18.46 -5.62
CA PRO A 43 -2.56 19.28 -6.55
C PRO A 43 -2.31 18.87 -8.00
N VAL A 44 -3.38 18.67 -8.77
CA VAL A 44 -3.31 18.30 -10.18
C VAL A 44 -3.44 19.51 -11.10
N PRO A 45 -2.72 19.56 -12.25
CA PRO A 45 -2.92 20.60 -13.25
C PRO A 45 -4.37 20.67 -13.72
N ALA A 46 -4.84 21.87 -14.10
CA ALA A 46 -6.21 22.11 -14.54
C ALA A 46 -6.68 21.16 -15.66
N LEU A 47 -5.77 20.75 -16.55
CA LEU A 47 -6.05 19.77 -17.60
C LEU A 47 -6.62 18.45 -17.06
N LEU A 48 -6.07 17.95 -15.95
CA LEU A 48 -6.48 16.67 -15.35
C LEU A 48 -7.77 16.81 -14.51
N GLN A 49 -8.08 18.02 -14.03
CA GLN A 49 -9.26 18.27 -13.17
C GLN A 49 -10.58 18.01 -13.88
N SER A 50 -10.60 18.02 -15.21
CA SER A 50 -11.81 17.75 -16.01
C SER A 50 -12.21 16.27 -16.01
N VAL A 51 -11.30 15.36 -15.64
CA VAL A 51 -11.56 13.91 -15.61
C VAL A 51 -11.77 13.47 -14.16
N PRO A 52 -12.95 12.96 -13.79
CA PRO A 52 -13.21 12.50 -12.43
C PRO A 52 -12.18 11.49 -11.94
N TYR A 53 -11.66 11.73 -10.73
CA TYR A 53 -10.68 10.86 -10.05
C TYR A 53 -9.32 10.68 -10.75
N LEU A 54 -9.05 11.42 -11.84
CA LEU A 54 -7.72 11.41 -12.45
C LEU A 54 -6.76 12.29 -11.64
N ASN A 55 -5.84 11.65 -10.94
CA ASN A 55 -4.81 12.31 -10.14
C ASN A 55 -3.55 11.46 -10.04
N PHE A 56 -2.54 11.95 -9.32
CA PHE A 56 -1.28 11.23 -9.20
C PHE A 56 -1.42 9.88 -8.48
N ALA A 57 -2.40 9.71 -7.59
CA ALA A 57 -2.65 8.41 -6.96
C ALA A 57 -3.21 7.40 -7.95
N THR A 58 -4.23 7.75 -8.74
CA THR A 58 -4.81 6.82 -9.72
C THR A 58 -3.82 6.50 -10.85
N ILE A 59 -2.99 7.47 -11.25
CA ILE A 59 -1.87 7.21 -12.18
C ILE A 59 -0.87 6.21 -11.57
N ALA A 60 -0.42 6.43 -10.33
CA ALA A 60 0.52 5.53 -9.66
C ALA A 60 -0.05 4.11 -9.47
N LEU A 61 -1.35 4.01 -9.18
CA LEU A 61 -2.06 2.73 -9.06
C LEU A 61 -2.14 1.99 -10.40
N VAL A 62 -2.43 2.68 -11.50
CA VAL A 62 -2.44 2.07 -12.85
C VAL A 62 -1.05 1.53 -13.20
N LEU A 63 0.01 2.28 -12.92
CA LEU A 63 1.40 1.83 -13.13
C LEU A 63 1.74 0.62 -12.26
N SER A 64 1.31 0.62 -10.99
CA SER A 64 1.52 -0.49 -10.07
C SER A 64 0.74 -1.74 -10.51
N LEU A 65 -0.49 -1.58 -11.01
CA LEU A 65 -1.27 -2.68 -11.56
C LEU A 65 -0.64 -3.26 -12.82
N ALA A 66 -0.10 -2.43 -13.72
CA ALA A 66 0.63 -2.90 -14.88
C ALA A 66 1.85 -3.76 -14.48
N PHE A 67 2.57 -3.35 -13.43
CA PHE A 67 3.63 -4.16 -12.83
C PHE A 67 3.09 -5.49 -12.26
N TYR A 68 1.97 -5.47 -11.53
CA TYR A 68 1.39 -6.70 -10.96
C TYR A 68 0.84 -7.66 -12.00
N VAL A 69 0.27 -7.16 -13.11
CA VAL A 69 -0.21 -8.02 -14.21
C VAL A 69 0.95 -8.79 -14.84
N GLN A 70 2.13 -8.18 -14.94
CA GLN A 70 3.35 -8.87 -15.44
C GLN A 70 3.85 -9.96 -14.50
N LEU A 71 3.52 -9.87 -13.21
CA LEU A 71 3.88 -10.88 -12.22
C LEU A 71 2.84 -12.01 -12.15
N SER A 72 1.57 -11.66 -11.98
CA SER A 72 0.45 -12.60 -11.93
C SER A 72 -0.87 -11.85 -12.11
N PRO A 73 -1.69 -12.21 -13.12
CA PRO A 73 -3.02 -11.60 -13.30
C PRO A 73 -3.94 -11.75 -12.08
N MET A 74 -3.80 -12.84 -11.32
CA MET A 74 -4.59 -13.06 -10.11
C MET A 74 -4.17 -12.14 -8.97
N LEU A 75 -2.86 -11.96 -8.74
CA LEU A 75 -2.38 -10.97 -7.77
C LEU A 75 -2.78 -9.55 -8.19
N ALA A 76 -2.71 -9.24 -9.49
CA ALA A 76 -3.15 -7.95 -10.01
C ALA A 76 -4.64 -7.70 -9.74
N LEU A 77 -5.50 -8.71 -9.92
CA LEU A 77 -6.92 -8.61 -9.60
C LEU A 77 -7.15 -8.35 -8.10
N GLY A 78 -6.45 -9.07 -7.22
CA GLY A 78 -6.55 -8.81 -5.78
C GLY A 78 -6.07 -7.42 -5.39
N MET A 79 -4.99 -6.94 -6.00
CA MET A 79 -4.51 -5.57 -5.81
C MET A 79 -5.45 -4.53 -6.39
N LEU A 80 -6.14 -4.80 -7.51
CA LEU A 80 -7.17 -3.92 -8.05
C LEU A 80 -8.33 -3.76 -7.06
N ILE A 81 -8.80 -4.87 -6.47
CA ILE A 81 -9.86 -4.85 -5.46
C ILE A 81 -9.39 -4.07 -4.22
N LEU A 82 -8.19 -4.37 -3.71
CA LEU A 82 -7.61 -3.67 -2.56
C LEU A 82 -7.46 -2.16 -2.83
N SER A 83 -6.92 -1.79 -3.98
CA SER A 83 -6.75 -0.39 -4.40
C SER A 83 -8.08 0.33 -4.49
N SER A 84 -9.09 -0.31 -5.07
CA SER A 84 -10.44 0.25 -5.19
C SER A 84 -11.06 0.50 -3.82
N LEU A 85 -10.86 -0.43 -2.88
CA LEU A 85 -11.26 -0.25 -1.48
C LEU A 85 -10.55 0.94 -0.83
N MET A 86 -9.23 1.07 -1.01
CA MET A 86 -8.48 2.20 -0.43
C MET A 86 -8.94 3.55 -1.00
N ILE A 87 -9.18 3.63 -2.31
CA ILE A 87 -9.72 4.84 -2.95
C ILE A 87 -11.12 5.15 -2.43
N TYR A 88 -11.99 4.14 -2.31
CA TYR A 88 -13.31 4.32 -1.71
C TYR A 88 -13.22 4.88 -0.28
N LEU A 89 -12.33 4.34 0.55
CA LEU A 89 -12.12 4.84 1.91
C LEU A 89 -11.62 6.29 1.92
N ILE A 90 -10.68 6.65 1.04
CA ILE A 90 -10.20 8.03 0.91
C ILE A 90 -11.35 8.98 0.54
N VAL A 91 -12.15 8.63 -0.46
CA VAL A 91 -13.30 9.44 -0.91
C VAL A 91 -14.34 9.57 0.21
N LEU A 92 -14.65 8.48 0.91
CA LEU A 92 -15.57 8.48 2.05
C LEU A 92 -15.06 9.36 3.20
N LEU A 93 -13.77 9.26 3.53
CA LEU A 93 -13.16 10.06 4.58
C LEU A 93 -13.19 11.55 4.24
N GLN A 94 -12.77 11.91 3.02
CA GLN A 94 -12.72 13.29 2.56
C GLN A 94 -14.10 13.92 2.38
N GLY A 95 -15.05 13.20 1.79
CA GLY A 95 -16.36 13.72 1.43
C GLY A 95 -17.39 13.70 2.56
N THR A 96 -17.23 12.79 3.54
CA THR A 96 -18.24 12.55 4.57
C THR A 96 -17.67 12.63 5.98
N VAL A 97 -16.66 11.83 6.29
CA VAL A 97 -16.22 11.65 7.70
C VAL A 97 -15.54 12.91 8.24
N PHE A 98 -14.58 13.48 7.50
CA PHE A 98 -13.87 14.67 7.98
C PHE A 98 -14.76 15.91 8.12
N PRO A 99 -15.67 16.22 7.16
CA PRO A 99 -16.64 17.28 7.37
C PRO A 99 -17.49 17.10 8.64
N ILE A 100 -17.86 15.85 8.99
CA ILE A 100 -18.65 15.56 10.20
C ILE A 100 -17.82 15.70 11.47
N ILE A 101 -16.61 15.14 11.51
CA ILE A 101 -15.78 15.07 12.73
C ILE A 101 -15.05 16.38 12.99
N PHE A 102 -14.52 17.00 11.94
CA PHE A 102 -13.63 18.16 12.04
C PHE A 102 -14.30 19.46 11.58
N GLY A 103 -15.46 19.43 10.93
CA GLY A 103 -16.19 20.64 10.54
C GLY A 103 -15.32 21.61 9.73
N ALA A 104 -15.05 22.79 10.30
CA ALA A 104 -14.22 23.83 9.67
C ALA A 104 -12.71 23.71 9.95
N TYR A 105 -12.27 22.76 10.78
CA TYR A 105 -10.84 22.55 11.03
C TYR A 105 -10.13 22.00 9.78
N SER A 106 -8.93 22.49 9.50
CA SER A 106 -8.10 22.07 8.36
C SER A 106 -7.39 20.74 8.64
N TYR A 107 -8.15 19.65 8.79
CA TYR A 107 -7.64 18.29 8.89
C TYR A 107 -8.23 17.43 7.79
N GLY A 108 -7.38 16.91 6.89
CA GLY A 108 -7.78 16.17 5.72
C GLY A 108 -6.96 14.91 5.48
N ILE A 109 -7.01 14.43 4.24
CA ILE A 109 -6.34 13.18 3.84
C ILE A 109 -4.82 13.31 3.95
N LEU A 110 -4.26 14.50 3.70
CA LEU A 110 -2.83 14.76 3.79
C LEU A 110 -2.32 14.56 5.23
N GLU A 111 -2.94 15.23 6.21
CA GLU A 111 -2.54 15.19 7.61
C GLU A 111 -2.73 13.79 8.19
N LEU A 112 -3.86 13.13 7.88
CA LEU A 112 -4.09 11.74 8.27
C LEU A 112 -3.02 10.82 7.69
N SER A 113 -2.72 10.98 6.40
CA SER A 113 -1.77 10.10 5.70
C SER A 113 -0.37 10.27 6.25
N ILE A 114 0.11 11.50 6.48
CA ILE A 114 1.42 11.76 7.09
C ILE A 114 1.50 11.13 8.48
N THR A 115 0.47 11.32 9.31
CA THR A 115 0.44 10.80 10.68
C THR A 115 0.54 9.28 10.70
N ILE A 116 -0.33 8.59 9.95
CA ILE A 116 -0.35 7.13 9.92
C ILE A 116 0.92 6.59 9.24
N PHE A 117 1.42 7.24 8.18
CA PHE A 117 2.62 6.82 7.47
C PHE A 117 3.83 6.79 8.41
N ILE A 118 4.05 7.87 9.18
CA ILE A 118 5.14 7.94 10.16
C ILE A 118 5.01 6.85 11.21
N LEU A 119 3.82 6.70 11.82
CA LEU A 119 3.60 5.69 12.86
C LEU A 119 3.78 4.26 12.34
N ALA A 120 3.27 3.96 11.14
CA ALA A 120 3.38 2.65 10.53
C ALA A 120 4.84 2.32 10.15
N TRP A 121 5.62 3.30 9.67
CA TRP A 121 7.04 3.12 9.41
C TRP A 121 7.86 2.91 10.69
N ILE A 122 7.57 3.65 11.76
CA ILE A 122 8.16 3.38 13.08
C ILE A 122 7.89 1.93 13.48
N GLY A 123 6.64 1.47 13.32
CA GLY A 123 6.26 0.08 13.53
C GLY A 123 7.10 -0.90 12.70
N GLN A 124 7.21 -0.70 11.39
CA GLN A 124 8.04 -1.55 10.53
C GLN A 124 9.51 -1.58 10.95
N PHE A 125 10.11 -0.45 11.31
CA PHE A 125 11.49 -0.41 11.76
C PHE A 125 11.69 -1.15 13.09
N ILE A 126 10.72 -1.08 14.00
CA ILE A 126 10.71 -1.91 15.22
C ILE A 126 10.65 -3.39 14.84
N GLY A 127 9.75 -3.78 13.93
CA GLY A 127 9.65 -5.16 13.43
C GLY A 127 10.98 -5.68 12.87
N HIS A 128 11.64 -4.88 12.02
CA HIS A 128 12.95 -5.22 11.47
C HIS A 128 14.09 -5.23 12.50
N LYS A 129 14.01 -4.39 13.53
CA LYS A 129 14.94 -4.46 14.66
C LYS A 129 14.81 -5.78 15.41
N ILE A 130 13.57 -6.27 15.61
CA ILE A 130 13.30 -7.58 16.22
C ILE A 130 13.77 -8.72 15.32
N GLU A 131 13.59 -8.59 14.00
CA GLU A 131 14.09 -9.56 13.01
C GLU A 131 15.62 -9.66 12.98
N GLY A 132 16.32 -8.55 13.27
CA GLY A 132 17.78 -8.46 13.12
C GLY A 132 18.24 -8.32 11.66
N LYS A 133 17.31 -8.09 10.72
CA LYS A 133 17.58 -7.86 9.30
C LYS A 133 17.06 -6.51 8.86
N LYS A 134 17.83 -5.82 8.01
CA LYS A 134 17.41 -4.54 7.42
C LYS A 134 16.19 -4.74 6.50
N PRO A 135 15.31 -3.73 6.37
CA PRO A 135 14.20 -3.77 5.42
C PRO A 135 14.66 -4.04 3.98
N SER A 136 13.90 -4.83 3.23
CA SER A 136 14.28 -5.25 1.87
C SER A 136 14.39 -4.09 0.87
N PHE A 137 13.63 -3.01 1.07
CA PHE A 137 13.67 -1.86 0.16
C PHE A 137 15.00 -1.10 0.17
N PHE A 138 15.86 -1.30 1.18
CA PHE A 138 17.23 -0.79 1.16
C PHE A 138 18.10 -1.48 0.10
N LYS A 139 17.73 -2.70 -0.33
CA LYS A 139 18.40 -3.41 -1.44
C LYS A 139 17.83 -2.99 -2.79
N ASP A 140 16.50 -2.92 -2.88
CA ASP A 140 15.77 -2.59 -4.11
C ASP A 140 14.41 -1.95 -3.76
N LEU A 141 14.15 -0.74 -4.25
CA LEU A 141 12.91 -0.02 -4.01
C LEU A 141 11.66 -0.78 -4.50
N GLN A 142 11.79 -1.69 -5.46
CA GLN A 142 10.69 -2.53 -5.92
C GLN A 142 10.09 -3.38 -4.78
N PHE A 143 10.85 -3.69 -3.73
CA PHE A 143 10.31 -4.41 -2.56
C PHE A 143 9.18 -3.66 -1.83
N LEU A 144 9.03 -2.34 -2.04
CA LEU A 144 7.86 -1.59 -1.58
C LEU A 144 6.58 -2.04 -2.30
N LEU A 145 6.67 -2.40 -3.58
CA LEU A 145 5.56 -2.96 -4.36
C LEU A 145 5.32 -4.43 -4.03
N ILE A 146 6.35 -5.17 -3.59
CA ILE A 146 6.26 -6.60 -3.26
C ILE A 146 5.56 -6.83 -1.90
N GLY A 147 5.78 -5.97 -0.90
CA GLY A 147 5.19 -6.14 0.44
C GLY A 147 3.67 -6.40 0.44
N PRO A 148 2.85 -5.55 -0.22
CA PRO A 148 1.40 -5.75 -0.29
C PRO A 148 0.98 -7.07 -0.94
N ILE A 149 1.58 -7.43 -2.09
CA ILE A 149 1.24 -8.68 -2.79
C ILE A 149 1.74 -9.92 -2.05
N TRP A 150 2.82 -9.81 -1.27
CA TRP A 150 3.31 -10.89 -0.40
C TRP A 150 2.29 -11.23 0.68
N LEU A 151 1.67 -10.21 1.31
CA LEU A 151 0.57 -10.43 2.26
C LEU A 151 -0.66 -11.04 1.56
N LEU A 152 -1.03 -10.51 0.39
CA LEU A 152 -2.12 -11.07 -0.42
C LEU A 152 -1.86 -12.54 -0.78
N GLY A 153 -0.62 -12.91 -1.07
CA GLY A 153 -0.20 -14.29 -1.34
C GLY A 153 -0.55 -15.25 -0.21
N PHE A 154 -0.37 -14.86 1.06
CA PHE A 154 -0.83 -15.68 2.19
C PHE A 154 -2.34 -15.85 2.24
N ILE A 155 -3.11 -14.80 1.90
CA ILE A 155 -4.57 -14.90 1.80
C ILE A 155 -4.95 -15.90 0.70
N TYR A 156 -4.32 -15.79 -0.47
CA TYR A 156 -4.59 -16.67 -1.61
C TYR A 156 -4.23 -18.13 -1.32
N GLN A 157 -3.08 -18.37 -0.68
CA GLN A 157 -2.71 -19.72 -0.23
C GLN A 157 -3.75 -20.30 0.73
N LYS A 158 -4.23 -19.49 1.70
CA LYS A 158 -5.28 -19.91 2.63
C LYS A 158 -6.61 -20.21 1.93
N LEU A 159 -6.94 -19.46 0.88
CA LEU A 159 -8.14 -19.64 0.06
C LEU A 159 -7.96 -20.65 -1.08
N LYS A 160 -6.77 -21.23 -1.24
CA LYS A 160 -6.40 -22.14 -2.35
C LYS A 160 -6.59 -21.52 -3.75
N ILE A 161 -6.36 -20.21 -3.87
CA ILE A 161 -6.33 -19.50 -5.15
C ILE A 161 -4.91 -19.59 -5.71
N ALA A 162 -4.78 -20.10 -6.94
CA ALA A 162 -3.51 -20.11 -7.65
C ALA A 162 -3.20 -18.73 -8.21
N TYR A 163 -1.93 -18.35 -8.16
CA TYR A 163 -1.44 -17.07 -8.66
C TYR A 163 0.02 -17.18 -9.07
#